data_AF-A0A945CZK5-F1
#
_entry.id   AF-A0A945CZK5-F1
#
_cell.length_a   1.000
_cell.length_b   1.000
_cell.length_c   1.000
_cell.angle_alpha   90.00
_cell.angle_beta   90.00
_cell.angle_gamma   90.00
#
_symmetry.space_group_name_H-M   'P 1'
#
loop_
_entity.id
_entity.type
_entity.pdbx_description
1 polymer ?
#
loop_
_entity_poly.entity_id
_entity_poly.type
_entity_poly.pdbx_seq_one_letter_code
_entity_poly.pdbx_strand_id
1 'polypeptide(L)'
;MFFNILVIALVTITAFPAFAKSDIACPEASATPWRAALEETDIQKYVTSRHDGNWSAYIAHWERQIDTARDVQNRKKALVVRFGKKRKALQGQNLENYIIGMSQRVDVAYCLAERQRVAKSLSKIEGQSAAEMAKRKKEGKRLSSLIGCPKCHGESGTSDKPEVPNIAGQKIGYLVNQLRAFQKEHAVNTSPFGSTLRSEKAMQKWAKSLTSDDKLS
;
A
#
# COMPACT_ATOMS: atom_id res chain seq x y z
N MET A 1 -16.48 -31.33 -62.44
CA MET A 1 -16.52 -31.66 -61.00
C MET A 1 -15.40 -30.91 -60.29
N PHE A 2 -15.80 -29.97 -59.44
CA PHE A 2 -15.11 -29.39 -58.26
C PHE A 2 -13.80 -28.59 -58.44
N PHE A 3 -13.97 -27.25 -58.38
CA PHE A 3 -12.97 -26.25 -58.07
C PHE A 3 -12.38 -26.49 -56.66
N ASN A 4 -11.04 -26.49 -56.55
CA ASN A 4 -10.32 -26.47 -55.28
C ASN A 4 -10.34 -25.04 -54.70
N ILE A 5 -11.10 -24.85 -53.62
CA ILE A 5 -11.13 -23.61 -52.84
C ILE A 5 -10.00 -23.66 -51.81
N LEU A 6 -8.94 -22.89 -52.05
CA LEU A 6 -7.90 -22.59 -51.07
C LEU A 6 -8.44 -21.52 -50.11
N VAL A 7 -8.99 -21.94 -48.95
CA VAL A 7 -9.41 -21.01 -47.89
C VAL A 7 -8.18 -20.61 -47.08
N ILE A 8 -7.61 -19.45 -47.40
CA ILE A 8 -6.58 -18.80 -46.57
C ILE A 8 -7.31 -18.18 -45.36
N ALA A 9 -7.20 -18.83 -44.21
CA ALA A 9 -7.68 -18.29 -42.94
C ALA A 9 -6.78 -17.11 -42.52
N LEU A 10 -7.19 -15.89 -42.85
CA LEU A 10 -6.67 -14.65 -42.28
C LEU A 10 -7.07 -14.58 -40.81
N VAL A 11 -6.21 -15.08 -39.93
CA VAL A 11 -6.28 -14.79 -38.49
C VAL A 11 -5.89 -13.33 -38.31
N THR A 12 -6.88 -12.46 -38.22
CA THR A 12 -6.69 -11.08 -37.80
C THR A 12 -6.24 -11.10 -36.35
N ILE A 13 -4.96 -10.81 -36.12
CA ILE A 13 -4.43 -10.53 -34.79
C ILE A 13 -5.12 -9.25 -34.32
N THR A 14 -6.23 -9.39 -33.58
CA THR A 14 -6.77 -8.27 -32.82
C THR A 14 -5.75 -7.93 -31.76
N ALA A 15 -5.14 -6.74 -31.89
CA ALA A 15 -4.29 -6.19 -30.85
C ALA A 15 -5.10 -6.16 -29.56
N PHE A 16 -4.74 -7.02 -28.60
CA PHE A 16 -5.28 -6.92 -27.25
C PHE A 16 -4.98 -5.51 -26.76
N PRO A 17 -5.99 -4.73 -26.31
CA PRO A 17 -5.73 -3.42 -25.74
C PRO A 17 -4.73 -3.61 -24.60
N ALA A 18 -3.64 -2.84 -24.64
CA ALA A 18 -2.73 -2.77 -23.52
C ALA A 18 -3.57 -2.47 -22.28
N PHE A 19 -3.61 -3.40 -21.33
CA PHE A 19 -4.28 -3.19 -20.05
C PHE A 19 -3.71 -1.89 -19.47
N ALA A 20 -4.51 -0.83 -19.45
CA ALA A 20 -4.16 0.40 -18.76
C ALA A 20 -3.79 -0.01 -17.32
N LYS A 21 -2.58 0.36 -16.88
CA LYS A 21 -2.18 0.22 -15.47
C LYS A 21 -3.35 0.72 -14.65
N SER A 22 -3.93 -0.14 -13.82
CA SER A 22 -4.94 0.29 -12.87
C SER A 22 -4.25 1.24 -11.90
N ASP A 23 -4.26 2.53 -12.22
CA ASP A 23 -3.81 3.59 -11.34
C ASP A 23 -4.84 3.67 -10.22
N ILE A 24 -4.59 2.91 -9.15
CA ILE A 24 -5.34 3.07 -7.91
C ILE A 24 -5.07 4.50 -7.45
N ALA A 25 -6.06 5.37 -7.65
CA ALA A 25 -6.02 6.75 -7.19
C ALA A 25 -5.82 6.75 -5.67
N CYS A 26 -4.99 7.66 -5.16
CA CYS A 26 -4.87 7.78 -3.72
C CYS A 26 -6.15 8.41 -3.16
N PRO A 27 -6.49 8.14 -1.89
CA PRO A 27 -7.65 8.79 -1.29
C PRO A 27 -7.48 10.31 -1.35
N GLU A 28 -8.57 11.02 -1.63
CA GLU A 28 -8.57 12.47 -1.59
C GLU A 28 -8.59 12.95 -0.13
N ALA A 29 -7.71 13.88 0.21
CA ALA A 29 -7.73 14.52 1.51
C ALA A 29 -8.69 15.71 1.50
N SER A 30 -9.87 15.50 2.10
CA SER A 30 -10.94 16.50 2.16
C SER A 30 -10.50 17.82 2.81
N ALA A 31 -11.05 18.93 2.32
CA ALA A 31 -10.88 20.23 2.97
C ALA A 31 -11.41 20.19 4.42
N THR A 32 -10.72 20.89 5.31
CA THR A 32 -11.14 21.07 6.71
C THR A 32 -11.25 22.57 7.02
N PRO A 33 -11.96 22.98 8.08
CA PRO A 33 -12.11 24.40 8.42
C PRO A 33 -10.80 25.19 8.64
N TRP A 34 -9.67 24.51 8.82
CA TRP A 34 -8.35 25.12 9.02
C TRP A 34 -7.34 24.76 7.92
N ARG A 35 -7.74 24.05 6.86
CA ARG A 35 -6.86 23.69 5.76
C ARG A 35 -7.64 23.41 4.47
N ALA A 36 -7.17 23.94 3.35
CA ALA A 36 -7.65 23.55 2.02
C ALA A 36 -7.48 22.05 1.77
N ALA A 37 -8.24 21.52 0.82
CA ALA A 37 -8.05 20.17 0.30
C ALA A 37 -6.59 20.00 -0.15
N LEU A 38 -6.04 18.81 0.06
CA LEU A 38 -4.64 18.54 -0.21
C LEU A 38 -4.51 17.72 -1.48
N GLU A 39 -3.91 18.34 -2.50
CA GLU A 39 -3.61 17.68 -3.76
C GLU A 39 -2.45 16.69 -3.59
N GLU A 40 -2.53 15.54 -4.27
CA GLU A 40 -1.47 14.54 -4.31
C GLU A 40 -0.14 15.16 -4.79
N THR A 41 -0.21 16.04 -5.79
CA THR A 41 0.97 16.65 -6.43
C THR A 41 1.73 17.55 -5.46
N ASP A 42 1.05 18.23 -4.54
CA ASP A 42 1.67 19.11 -3.55
C ASP A 42 2.45 18.30 -2.51
N ILE A 43 1.88 17.19 -2.04
CA ILE A 43 2.59 16.29 -1.12
C ILE A 43 3.84 15.73 -1.79
N GLN A 44 3.72 15.24 -3.02
CA GLN A 44 4.84 14.66 -3.74
C GLN A 44 5.97 15.67 -3.96
N LYS A 45 5.65 16.89 -4.40
CA LYS A 45 6.63 17.99 -4.54
C LYS A 45 7.27 18.32 -3.20
N TYR A 46 6.49 18.39 -2.12
CA TYR A 46 7.00 18.71 -0.79
C TYR A 46 7.97 17.63 -0.28
N VAL A 47 7.58 16.36 -0.34
CA VAL A 47 8.45 15.24 0.11
C VAL A 47 9.72 15.16 -0.73
N THR A 48 9.61 15.38 -2.04
CA THR A 48 10.79 15.38 -2.92
C THR A 48 11.75 16.52 -2.59
N SER A 49 11.25 17.73 -2.34
CA SER A 49 12.09 18.93 -2.12
C SER A 49 12.57 19.14 -0.69
N ARG A 50 11.79 18.71 0.32
CA ARG A 50 12.07 18.96 1.74
C ARG A 50 12.54 17.73 2.50
N HIS A 51 12.33 16.55 1.94
CA HIS A 51 12.69 15.27 2.55
C HIS A 51 13.51 14.39 1.61
N ASP A 52 13.97 14.89 0.46
CA ASP A 52 14.74 14.13 -0.54
C ASP A 52 14.07 12.81 -0.96
N GLY A 53 12.74 12.81 -1.04
CA GLY A 53 11.96 11.60 -1.35
C GLY A 53 11.82 10.61 -0.19
N ASN A 54 12.28 10.96 1.02
CA ASN A 54 12.12 10.15 2.22
C ASN A 54 10.70 10.25 2.78
N TRP A 55 9.81 9.43 2.23
CA TRP A 55 8.42 9.31 2.68
C TRP A 55 8.28 8.91 4.14
N SER A 56 9.16 8.03 4.64
CA SER A 56 9.12 7.57 6.03
C SER A 56 9.33 8.70 7.03
N ALA A 57 10.29 9.59 6.77
CA ALA A 57 10.54 10.75 7.63
C ALA A 57 9.35 11.74 7.62
N TYR A 58 8.77 11.97 6.45
CA TYR A 58 7.58 12.82 6.32
C TYR A 58 6.38 12.24 7.05
N ILE A 59 6.09 10.95 6.85
CA ILE A 59 4.97 10.25 7.51
C ILE A 59 5.16 10.26 9.04
N ALA A 60 6.34 9.90 9.53
CA ALA A 60 6.65 9.85 10.96
C ALA A 60 6.56 11.23 11.64
N HIS A 61 6.73 12.33 10.90
CA HIS A 61 6.46 13.66 11.43
C HIS A 61 4.97 13.85 11.74
N TRP A 62 4.08 13.48 10.82
CA TRP A 62 2.63 13.65 10.98
C TRP A 62 2.03 12.68 12.00
N GLU A 63 2.49 11.42 12.03
CA GLU A 63 2.07 10.44 13.02
C GLU A 63 2.35 10.94 14.45
N ARG A 64 3.56 11.49 14.71
CA ARG A 64 3.89 12.09 16.02
C ARG A 64 2.99 13.26 16.41
N GLN A 65 2.58 14.09 15.45
CA GLN A 65 1.65 15.20 15.70
C GLN A 65 0.24 14.69 16.05
N ILE A 66 -0.22 13.65 15.35
CA ILE A 66 -1.49 12.98 15.61
C ILE A 66 -1.51 12.38 17.02
N ASP A 67 -0.45 11.67 17.41
CA ASP A 67 -0.35 11.04 18.73
C ASP A 67 -0.37 12.09 19.84
N THR A 68 0.37 13.19 19.65
CA THR A 68 0.36 14.33 20.58
C THR A 68 -1.04 14.93 20.71
N ALA A 69 -1.75 15.12 19.60
CA ALA A 69 -3.10 15.67 19.60
C ALA A 69 -4.12 14.74 20.29
N ARG A 70 -4.00 13.42 20.06
CA ARG A 70 -4.83 12.41 20.74
C ARG A 70 -4.57 12.35 22.24
N ASP A 71 -3.32 12.45 22.69
CA ASP A 71 -3.01 12.51 24.11
C ASP A 71 -3.62 13.76 24.79
N VAL A 72 -3.59 14.91 24.13
CA VAL A 72 -4.27 16.12 24.61
C VAL A 72 -5.80 15.92 24.67
N GLN A 73 -6.38 15.30 23.65
CA GLN A 73 -7.80 14.97 23.59
C GLN A 73 -8.23 13.99 24.69
N ASN A 74 -7.44 12.94 24.94
CA ASN A 74 -7.69 11.94 25.98
C ASN A 74 -7.65 12.56 27.38
N ARG A 75 -6.77 13.54 27.58
CA ARG A 75 -6.72 14.37 28.80
C ARG A 75 -7.82 15.43 28.86
N LYS A 76 -8.73 15.46 27.87
CA LYS A 76 -9.83 16.42 27.71
C LYS A 76 -9.37 17.88 27.72
N LYS A 77 -8.13 18.15 27.33
CA LYS A 77 -7.54 19.50 27.27
C LYS A 77 -7.65 20.09 25.87
N ALA A 78 -7.41 21.39 25.76
CA ALA A 78 -7.32 22.07 24.48
C ALA A 78 -5.89 22.04 23.92
N LEU A 79 -5.74 21.68 22.64
CA LEU A 79 -4.48 21.78 21.91
C LEU A 79 -4.35 23.17 21.29
N VAL A 80 -3.28 23.89 21.60
CA VAL A 80 -3.02 25.20 20.97
C VAL A 80 -2.15 25.02 19.74
N VAL A 81 -2.72 25.29 18.58
CA VAL A 81 -2.03 25.21 17.28
C VAL A 81 -1.88 26.58 16.65
N ARG A 82 -0.85 26.72 15.81
CA ARG A 82 -0.54 27.95 15.08
C ARG A 82 -0.99 27.83 13.63
N PHE A 83 -1.87 28.72 13.22
CA PHE A 83 -2.29 28.90 11.82
C PHE A 83 -1.74 30.23 11.32
N GLY A 84 -0.60 30.19 10.64
CA GLY A 84 0.13 31.39 10.21
C GLY A 84 0.55 32.26 11.39
N LYS A 85 -0.01 33.48 11.49
CA LYS A 85 0.24 34.41 12.61
C LYS A 85 -0.69 34.20 13.80
N LYS A 86 -1.79 33.43 13.65
CA LYS A 86 -2.82 33.27 14.70
C LYS A 86 -2.59 31.98 15.49
N ARG A 87 -2.86 32.01 16.79
CA ARG A 87 -2.94 30.82 17.65
C ARG A 87 -4.41 30.50 17.91
N LYS A 88 -4.79 29.23 17.83
CA LYS A 88 -6.16 28.77 18.10
C LYS A 88 -6.11 27.57 19.03
N ALA A 89 -6.93 27.62 20.08
CA ALA A 89 -7.17 26.47 20.95
C ALA A 89 -8.22 25.56 20.30
N LEU A 90 -7.90 24.28 20.17
CA LEU A 90 -8.78 23.25 19.62
C LEU A 90 -9.16 22.26 20.72
N GLN A 91 -10.45 21.98 20.87
CA GLN A 91 -10.98 21.01 21.82
C GLN A 91 -12.27 20.41 21.25
N GLY A 92 -12.71 19.27 21.78
CA GLY A 92 -13.93 18.58 21.35
C GLY A 92 -13.89 18.29 19.84
N GLN A 93 -14.99 18.57 19.14
CA GLN A 93 -15.10 18.30 17.70
C GLN A 93 -14.04 19.03 16.86
N ASN A 94 -13.60 20.22 17.29
CA ASN A 94 -12.57 20.96 16.56
C ASN A 94 -11.20 20.28 16.64
N LEU A 95 -10.88 19.64 17.78
CA LEU A 95 -9.66 18.86 17.93
C LEU A 95 -9.76 17.52 17.17
N GLU A 96 -10.92 16.86 17.25
CA GLU A 96 -11.19 15.62 16.53
C GLU A 96 -11.01 15.80 15.02
N ASN A 97 -11.71 16.78 14.45
CA ASN A 97 -11.60 17.07 13.02
C ASN A 97 -10.15 17.46 12.62
N TYR A 98 -9.40 18.13 13.51
CA TYR A 98 -7.99 18.46 13.26
C TYR A 98 -7.11 17.20 13.18
N ILE A 99 -7.35 16.23 14.06
CA ILE A 99 -6.72 14.91 14.02
C ILE A 99 -7.09 14.16 12.73
N ILE A 100 -8.37 14.19 12.33
CA ILE A 100 -8.85 13.56 11.09
C ILE A 100 -8.12 14.15 9.88
N GLY A 101 -8.01 15.48 9.77
CA GLY A 101 -7.31 16.11 8.64
C GLY A 101 -5.80 15.81 8.58
N MET A 102 -5.15 15.62 9.73
CA MET A 102 -3.76 15.13 9.77
C MET A 102 -3.66 13.65 9.38
N SER A 103 -4.63 12.83 9.79
CA SER A 103 -4.69 11.41 9.44
C SER A 103 -4.85 11.26 7.93
N GLN A 104 -5.82 11.92 7.32
CA GLN A 104 -6.01 11.97 5.86
C GLN A 104 -4.71 12.28 5.09
N ARG A 105 -3.90 13.21 5.60
CA ARG A 105 -2.59 13.54 5.01
C ARG A 105 -1.61 12.36 5.04
N VAL A 106 -1.55 11.64 6.15
CA VAL A 106 -0.71 10.43 6.30
C VAL A 106 -1.14 9.36 5.30
N ASP A 107 -2.44 9.26 5.05
CA ASP A 107 -3.04 8.24 4.18
C ASP A 107 -2.65 8.44 2.72
N VAL A 108 -2.78 9.68 2.23
CA VAL A 108 -2.32 10.06 0.90
C VAL A 108 -0.81 9.82 0.79
N ALA A 109 -0.05 10.17 1.82
CA ALA A 109 1.40 9.98 1.84
C ALA A 109 1.80 8.51 1.76
N TYR A 110 1.12 7.62 2.48
CA TYR A 110 1.33 6.17 2.39
C TYR A 110 1.03 5.65 1.00
N CYS A 111 -0.09 6.07 0.40
CA CYS A 111 -0.43 5.67 -0.96
C CYS A 111 0.61 6.13 -1.99
N LEU A 112 1.03 7.40 -1.94
CA LEU A 112 2.05 7.95 -2.85
C LEU A 112 3.41 7.28 -2.66
N ALA A 113 3.80 6.98 -1.41
CA ALA A 113 5.01 6.24 -1.12
C ALA A 113 4.98 4.84 -1.75
N GLU A 114 3.85 4.13 -1.65
CA GLU A 114 3.73 2.81 -2.26
C GLU A 114 3.69 2.89 -3.79
N ARG A 115 3.03 3.89 -4.38
CA ARG A 115 3.07 4.13 -5.83
C ARG A 115 4.51 4.32 -6.32
N GLN A 116 5.29 5.15 -5.65
CA GLN A 116 6.70 5.35 -6.00
C GLN A 116 7.49 4.04 -5.86
N ARG A 117 7.23 3.28 -4.80
CA ARG A 117 7.92 2.02 -4.55
C ARG A 117 7.60 0.94 -5.57
N VAL A 118 6.32 0.81 -5.94
CA VAL A 118 5.86 -0.09 -7.00
C VAL A 118 6.46 0.34 -8.32
N ALA A 119 6.44 1.63 -8.68
CA ALA A 119 7.07 2.13 -9.89
C ALA A 119 8.58 1.77 -9.95
N LYS A 120 9.30 1.95 -8.84
CA LYS A 120 10.71 1.56 -8.71
C LYS A 120 10.93 0.04 -8.78
N SER A 121 9.98 -0.74 -8.28
CA SER A 121 10.06 -2.22 -8.32
C SER A 121 9.76 -2.74 -9.72
N LEU A 122 8.78 -2.16 -10.41
CA LEU A 122 8.43 -2.49 -11.79
C LEU A 122 9.59 -2.17 -12.73
N SER A 123 10.21 -0.99 -12.61
CA SER A 123 11.39 -0.67 -13.42
C SER A 123 12.56 -1.62 -13.18
N LYS A 124 12.70 -2.14 -11.95
CA LYS A 124 13.70 -3.18 -11.62
C LYS A 124 13.37 -4.54 -12.23
N ILE A 125 12.09 -4.89 -12.37
CA ILE A 125 11.64 -6.16 -12.96
C ILE A 125 11.68 -6.10 -14.49
N GLU A 126 11.32 -4.96 -15.09
CA GLU A 126 11.43 -4.73 -16.54
C GLU A 126 12.87 -4.88 -17.03
N GLY A 127 13.86 -4.66 -16.16
CA GLY A 127 15.28 -4.90 -16.44
C GLY A 127 15.80 -6.30 -16.10
N GLN A 128 14.97 -7.23 -15.61
CA GLN A 128 15.41 -8.58 -15.20
C GLN A 128 15.27 -9.61 -16.33
N SER A 129 16.31 -10.43 -16.48
CA SER A 129 16.29 -11.57 -17.39
C SER A 129 15.32 -12.66 -16.93
N ALA A 130 14.84 -13.48 -17.86
CA ALA A 130 14.01 -14.64 -17.56
C ALA A 130 14.68 -15.61 -16.55
N ALA A 131 16.02 -15.71 -16.60
CA ALA A 131 16.81 -16.51 -15.67
C ALA A 131 16.75 -15.96 -14.24
N GLU A 132 16.81 -14.64 -14.06
CA GLU A 132 16.70 -14.00 -12.74
C GLU A 132 15.29 -14.13 -12.16
N MET A 133 14.25 -13.99 -13.00
CA MET A 133 12.87 -14.21 -12.60
C MET A 133 12.62 -15.66 -12.18
N ALA A 134 13.16 -16.63 -12.92
CA ALA A 134 13.08 -18.05 -12.56
C ALA A 134 13.79 -18.34 -11.23
N LYS A 135 14.96 -17.72 -11.00
CA LYS A 135 15.70 -17.82 -9.73
C LYS A 135 14.89 -17.26 -8.55
N ARG A 136 14.29 -16.07 -8.71
CA ARG A 136 13.42 -15.46 -7.69
C ARG A 136 12.23 -16.32 -7.36
N LYS A 137 11.49 -16.79 -8.38
CA LYS A 137 10.35 -17.70 -8.21
C LYS A 137 10.74 -18.98 -7.45
N LYS A 138 11.92 -19.53 -7.73
CA LYS A 138 12.44 -20.71 -7.03
C LYS A 138 12.73 -20.40 -5.56
N GLU A 139 13.33 -19.25 -5.26
CA GLU A 139 13.61 -18.84 -3.88
C GLU A 139 12.33 -18.48 -3.11
N GLY A 140 11.39 -17.75 -3.73
CA GLY A 140 10.08 -17.45 -3.15
C GLY A 140 9.31 -18.73 -2.81
N LYS A 141 9.34 -19.76 -3.69
CA LYS A 141 8.77 -21.08 -3.39
C LYS A 141 9.48 -21.74 -2.19
N ARG A 142 10.81 -21.71 -2.15
CA ARG A 142 11.60 -22.28 -1.06
C ARG A 142 11.28 -21.62 0.28
N LEU A 143 11.27 -20.28 0.32
CA LEU A 143 10.94 -19.49 1.51
C LEU A 143 9.51 -19.76 1.98
N SER A 144 8.54 -19.78 1.06
CA SER A 144 7.15 -20.10 1.35
C SER A 144 7.00 -21.47 2.04
N SER A 145 7.69 -22.49 1.54
CA SER A 145 7.70 -23.83 2.15
C SER A 145 8.38 -23.84 3.53
N LEU A 146 9.52 -23.15 3.70
CA LEU A 146 10.25 -23.10 4.98
C LEU A 146 9.45 -22.41 6.09
N ILE A 147 8.76 -21.33 5.73
CA ILE A 147 7.90 -20.55 6.64
C ILE A 147 6.57 -21.27 6.89
N GLY A 148 6.22 -22.25 6.05
CA GLY A 148 5.04 -23.07 6.23
C GLY A 148 3.75 -22.40 5.74
N CYS A 149 3.83 -21.45 4.81
CA CYS A 149 2.65 -20.83 4.19
C CYS A 149 1.69 -21.89 3.61
N PRO A 150 2.15 -22.97 2.94
CA PRO A 150 1.28 -24.01 2.42
C PRO A 150 0.44 -24.73 3.46
N LYS A 151 0.86 -24.75 4.74
CA LYS A 151 0.13 -25.43 5.83
C LYS A 151 -1.26 -24.85 6.05
N CYS A 152 -1.45 -23.57 5.72
CA CYS A 152 -2.72 -22.88 5.83
C CYS A 152 -3.29 -22.55 4.44
N HIS A 153 -2.46 -22.04 3.54
CA HIS A 153 -2.91 -21.53 2.24
C HIS A 153 -2.93 -22.59 1.13
N GLY A 154 -2.60 -23.85 1.43
CA GLY A 154 -2.50 -24.94 0.47
C GLY A 154 -1.19 -24.91 -0.36
N GLU A 155 -0.80 -26.06 -0.90
CA GLU A 155 0.43 -26.23 -1.71
C GLU A 155 0.47 -25.33 -2.95
N SER A 156 -0.69 -25.06 -3.54
CA SER A 156 -0.84 -24.17 -4.69
C SER A 156 -1.14 -22.72 -4.31
N GLY A 157 -1.31 -22.42 -3.02
CA GLY A 157 -1.83 -21.13 -2.56
C GLY A 157 -3.36 -21.02 -2.63
N THR A 158 -4.06 -22.14 -2.85
CA THR A 158 -5.51 -22.28 -2.72
C THR A 158 -5.84 -23.12 -1.49
N SER A 159 -6.53 -22.52 -0.53
CA SER A 159 -6.99 -23.13 0.71
C SER A 159 -8.37 -23.77 0.54
N ASP A 160 -8.56 -24.93 1.15
CA ASP A 160 -9.88 -25.59 1.28
C ASP A 160 -10.68 -25.08 2.49
N LYS A 161 -10.05 -24.27 3.36
CA LYS A 161 -10.66 -23.69 4.56
C LYS A 161 -11.24 -22.30 4.25
N PRO A 162 -12.54 -22.05 4.50
CA PRO A 162 -13.19 -20.75 4.21
C PRO A 162 -12.56 -19.55 4.93
N GLU A 163 -12.02 -19.76 6.13
CA GLU A 163 -11.39 -18.72 6.95
C GLU A 163 -9.96 -18.38 6.54
N VAL A 164 -9.32 -19.20 5.70
CA VAL A 164 -7.96 -18.97 5.20
C VAL A 164 -8.02 -18.51 3.74
N PRO A 165 -7.55 -17.29 3.42
CA PRO A 165 -7.68 -16.73 2.08
C PRO A 165 -6.76 -17.41 1.07
N ASN A 166 -7.20 -17.47 -0.18
CA ASN A 166 -6.37 -17.89 -1.31
C ASN A 166 -5.35 -16.80 -1.66
N ILE A 167 -4.08 -17.20 -1.75
CA ILE A 167 -2.97 -16.33 -2.20
C ILE A 167 -2.63 -16.56 -3.67
N ALA A 168 -3.03 -17.70 -4.23
CA ALA A 168 -2.91 -17.98 -5.65
C ALA A 168 -3.68 -16.95 -6.49
N GLY A 169 -3.07 -16.48 -7.59
CA GLY A 169 -3.69 -15.51 -8.50
C GLY A 169 -3.75 -14.07 -7.99
N GLN A 170 -3.28 -13.79 -6.77
CA GLN A 170 -3.20 -12.43 -6.26
C GLN A 170 -2.08 -11.63 -6.92
N LYS A 171 -2.29 -10.32 -7.07
CA LYS A 171 -1.26 -9.41 -7.59
C LYS A 171 -0.08 -9.34 -6.61
N ILE A 172 1.16 -9.35 -7.11
CA ILE A 172 2.38 -9.26 -6.29
C ILE A 172 2.32 -8.07 -5.31
N GLY A 173 1.93 -6.89 -5.82
CA GLY A 173 1.80 -5.69 -4.98
C GLY A 173 0.77 -5.86 -3.86
N TYR A 174 -0.33 -6.58 -4.10
CA TYR A 174 -1.32 -6.87 -3.05
C TYR A 174 -0.71 -7.76 -1.96
N LEU A 175 -0.06 -8.87 -2.33
CA LEU A 175 0.56 -9.80 -1.37
C LEU A 175 1.64 -9.11 -0.52
N VAL A 176 2.51 -8.32 -1.14
CA VAL A 176 3.53 -7.53 -0.44
C VAL A 176 2.89 -6.58 0.57
N ASN A 177 1.81 -5.90 0.18
CA ASN A 177 1.11 -4.97 1.05
C ASN A 177 0.43 -5.67 2.22
N GLN A 178 -0.17 -6.85 2.00
CA GLN A 178 -0.72 -7.66 3.10
C GLN A 178 0.39 -8.07 4.09
N LEU A 179 1.52 -8.59 3.61
CA LEU A 179 2.64 -8.97 4.47
C LEU A 179 3.18 -7.79 5.29
N ARG A 180 3.25 -6.59 4.71
CA ARG A 180 3.64 -5.38 5.45
C ARG A 180 2.62 -4.93 6.47
N ALA A 181 1.33 -5.05 6.13
CA ALA A 181 0.25 -4.73 7.06
C ALA A 181 0.30 -5.64 8.29
N PHE A 182 0.63 -6.93 8.13
CA PHE A 182 0.88 -7.85 9.26
C PHE A 182 2.18 -7.55 10.02
N GLN A 183 3.20 -6.97 9.37
CA GLN A 183 4.46 -6.63 10.04
C GLN A 183 4.32 -5.43 11.00
N LYS A 184 3.44 -4.47 10.69
CA LYS A 184 3.16 -3.31 11.53
C LYS A 184 2.17 -3.68 12.63
N GLU A 185 2.54 -3.53 13.90
CA GLU A 185 1.63 -3.80 15.04
C GLU A 185 0.51 -2.76 15.18
N HIS A 186 0.66 -1.60 14.55
CA HIS A 186 -0.35 -0.54 14.54
C HIS A 186 -0.45 0.07 13.14
N ALA A 187 -1.35 -0.47 12.32
CA ALA A 187 -1.92 0.31 11.23
C ALA A 187 -3.19 0.97 11.79
N VAL A 188 -3.03 2.09 12.48
CA VAL A 188 -4.17 3.00 12.65
C VAL A 188 -4.58 3.39 11.25
N ASN A 189 -5.82 3.03 10.91
CA ASN A 189 -6.63 3.49 9.79
C ASN A 189 -5.80 4.14 8.68
N THR A 190 -5.38 3.35 7.66
CA THR A 190 -5.36 3.73 6.21
C THR A 190 -4.61 2.81 5.28
N SER A 191 -5.15 1.60 5.18
CA SER A 191 -5.06 0.85 3.93
C SER A 191 -6.21 1.26 3.01
N PRO A 192 -5.98 1.52 1.71
CA PRO A 192 -7.04 1.73 0.72
C PRO A 192 -7.84 0.44 0.43
N PHE A 193 -7.49 -0.69 1.08
CA PHE A 193 -8.20 -1.98 1.01
C PHE A 193 -9.07 -2.27 2.24
N GLY A 194 -9.44 -1.24 2.99
CA GLY A 194 -10.34 -1.38 4.13
C GLY A 194 -9.62 -1.55 5.46
N SER A 195 -10.29 -1.03 6.47
CA SER A 195 -9.91 -0.87 7.86
C SER A 195 -9.89 -2.19 8.61
N THR A 196 -8.83 -2.97 8.49
CA THR A 196 -8.56 -3.99 9.50
C THR A 196 -7.08 -4.01 9.80
N LEU A 197 -6.72 -3.65 11.04
CA LEU A 197 -5.52 -4.15 11.67
C LEU A 197 -5.39 -5.62 11.28
N ARG A 198 -4.31 -5.94 10.57
CA ARG A 198 -3.97 -7.31 10.23
C ARG A 198 -3.36 -7.91 11.50
N SER A 199 -4.25 -8.29 12.42
CA SER A 199 -3.95 -8.68 13.80
C SER A 199 -3.90 -10.19 14.00
N GLU A 200 -4.06 -10.98 12.94
CA GLU A 200 -3.91 -12.42 13.02
C GLU A 200 -2.46 -12.74 13.45
N LYS A 201 -2.32 -13.38 14.61
CA LYS A 201 -1.05 -13.54 15.32
C LYS A 201 -0.05 -14.40 14.55
N ALA A 202 -0.50 -15.44 13.86
CA ALA A 202 0.39 -16.28 13.06
C ALA A 202 0.98 -15.48 11.90
N MET A 203 0.16 -14.75 11.16
CA MET A 203 0.59 -13.89 10.07
C MET A 203 1.45 -12.73 10.53
N GLN A 204 1.18 -12.13 11.69
CA GLN A 204 2.08 -11.12 12.29
C GLN A 204 3.47 -11.69 12.61
N LYS A 205 3.52 -12.90 13.20
CA LYS A 205 4.78 -13.59 13.49
C LYS A 205 5.59 -13.84 12.21
N TRP A 206 4.96 -14.38 11.18
CA TRP A 206 5.63 -14.69 9.90
C TRP A 206 6.00 -13.44 9.11
N ALA A 207 5.15 -12.42 9.10
CA ALA A 207 5.44 -11.14 8.43
C ALA A 207 6.65 -10.42 9.03
N LYS A 208 6.84 -10.51 10.35
CA LYS A 208 7.99 -9.96 11.05
C LYS A 208 9.30 -10.69 10.77
N SER A 209 9.25 -11.99 10.44
CA SER A 209 10.46 -12.75 10.07
C SER A 209 10.91 -12.52 8.63
N LEU A 210 10.11 -11.87 7.80
CA LEU A 210 10.42 -11.60 6.39
C LEU A 210 11.13 -10.26 6.22
N THR A 211 12.23 -10.26 5.48
CA THR A 211 12.89 -9.05 4.99
C THR A 211 12.08 -8.38 3.87
N SER A 212 12.52 -7.21 3.41
CA SER A 212 11.90 -6.54 2.25
C SER A 212 12.13 -7.29 0.94
N ASP A 213 13.26 -7.99 0.81
CA ASP A 213 13.60 -8.75 -0.39
C ASP A 213 12.88 -10.10 -0.42
N ASP A 214 12.66 -10.74 0.72
CA ASP A 214 11.86 -11.97 0.81
C ASP A 214 10.43 -11.73 0.33
N LYS A 215 9.85 -10.57 0.63
CA LYS A 215 8.48 -10.19 0.19
C LYS A 215 8.39 -9.98 -1.32
N LEU A 216 9.50 -9.70 -1.99
CA LEU A 216 9.58 -9.41 -3.42
C LEU A 216 10.05 -10.61 -4.26
N SER A 217 10.37 -11.73 -3.63
CA SER A 217 10.86 -12.95 -4.28
C SER A 217 9.71 -13.81 -4.80
#